data_AF-H4F5R4-F1
#
_entry.id   AF-H4F5R4-F1
#
_cell.length_a   1.000
_cell.length_b   1.000
_cell.length_c   1.000
_cell.angle_alpha   90.00
_cell.angle_beta   90.00
_cell.angle_gamma   90.00
#
_symmetry.space_group_name_H-M   'P 1'
#
loop_
_entity.id
_entity.type
_entity.pdbx_description
1 polymer ?
#
loop_
_entity_poly.entity_id
_entity_poly.type
_entity_poly.pdbx_seq_one_letter_code
_entity_poly.pdbx_strand_id
1 'polypeptide(L)'
;MALFDRILIVDWSGAGAPVKGANSIWACLVRRSGDQVRLDWLENFSTRHAFMQRLSVIVDEALAAGERLLCGFDFAFGYPEGTAERLTGRADWRVLWRKIADEVEDGPDNANNRFQLASDWNRDYFADTPRFWGRPQGHSYTHLSDKKPVAPVDAPPVFRVAEAHAKGAKSVWQIAYAGSVGSQSLLGIARLSRFIDDSGFADRIAVWPFETGFSAESGKPVVFAEIYPSLFSLADGAEGVRDALQVSTVAEAFSRFDTAGVLGQLFAAPDMLSAGETDQVLREEGWVLGIGHQALAVQGVSALWPAGHLPHTGGDQNAVDLGAAKSTIGHEKTIAAVYPSVSLPAISPRVGEMSRSDRGGYVPNASLDYIRNPAEIYRQSFSTIRNEVNLSRFSNGLDALVIRLIHACGMVDLVDDIAFSDCAFDAGAAALAVGAPVLVDVEMVRHGIIRRLLPAENDVICLLNDARVRPKADEIGNTRSAAQVDLWDEHLAGAVVAIGNAPTALFRLLERIDAGAPKPALILGMPVGFVGAAESKDALIEDSRGIPYIAVRGRRGGSAMASAAVNALAGGLGTNV
;
A
#
# COMPACT_ATOMS: atom_id res chain seq x y z
N MET A 1 2.08 -31.17 19.65
CA MET A 1 3.44 -30.59 19.65
C MET A 1 3.42 -29.40 18.70
N ALA A 2 4.23 -28.37 18.95
CA ALA A 2 4.35 -27.25 18.01
C ALA A 2 4.86 -27.74 16.65
N LEU A 3 4.32 -27.15 15.58
CA LEU A 3 4.52 -27.55 14.20
C LEU A 3 5.65 -26.76 13.54
N PHE A 4 5.94 -25.54 13.98
CA PHE A 4 6.94 -24.68 13.38
C PHE A 4 7.85 -24.04 14.45
N ASP A 5 9.12 -23.85 14.08
CA ASP A 5 10.11 -23.17 14.92
C ASP A 5 10.23 -21.70 14.54
N ARG A 6 9.96 -21.38 13.27
CA ARG A 6 9.92 -20.03 12.73
C ARG A 6 8.61 -19.78 11.98
N ILE A 7 8.06 -18.58 12.15
CA ILE A 7 6.89 -18.11 11.40
C ILE A 7 7.23 -16.75 10.78
N LEU A 8 7.20 -16.71 9.45
CA LEU A 8 7.36 -15.52 8.64
C LEU A 8 5.99 -15.12 8.08
N ILE A 9 5.56 -13.89 8.36
CA ILE A 9 4.33 -13.32 7.80
C ILE A 9 4.68 -12.14 6.92
N VAL A 10 4.09 -12.09 5.72
CA VAL A 10 4.41 -11.12 4.67
C VAL A 10 3.14 -10.49 4.14
N ASP A 11 3.00 -9.18 4.32
CA ASP A 11 2.07 -8.36 3.56
C ASP A 11 2.73 -7.98 2.23
N TRP A 12 2.10 -8.40 1.14
CA TRP A 12 2.69 -8.32 -0.20
C TRP A 12 2.18 -7.09 -0.96
N SER A 13 3.08 -6.42 -1.68
CA SER A 13 2.72 -5.23 -2.45
C SER A 13 2.79 -5.46 -3.95
N GLY A 14 1.73 -5.00 -4.62
CA GLY A 14 1.65 -4.89 -6.07
C GLY A 14 2.27 -3.60 -6.63
N ALA A 15 3.03 -2.83 -5.84
CA ALA A 15 3.61 -1.55 -6.29
C ALA A 15 4.45 -1.71 -7.58
N GLY A 16 4.33 -0.75 -8.49
CA GLY A 16 5.07 -0.72 -9.77
C GLY A 16 6.42 0.01 -9.71
N ALA A 17 6.79 0.52 -8.53
CA ALA A 17 8.03 1.24 -8.27
C ALA A 17 8.45 0.99 -6.81
N PRO A 18 9.66 1.36 -6.37
CA PRO A 18 10.08 1.17 -4.99
C PRO A 18 9.28 2.07 -4.04
N VAL A 19 8.69 1.51 -2.98
CA VAL A 19 7.84 2.26 -2.02
C VAL A 19 8.13 1.79 -0.59
N LYS A 20 8.13 2.70 0.39
CA LYS A 20 8.20 2.39 1.83
C LYS A 20 6.93 2.91 2.53
N GLY A 21 6.62 2.35 3.69
CA GLY A 21 5.45 2.74 4.49
C GLY A 21 4.17 2.01 4.06
N ALA A 22 3.06 2.72 3.94
CA ALA A 22 1.79 2.12 3.56
C ALA A 22 1.81 1.57 2.12
N ASN A 23 1.16 0.43 1.87
CA ASN A 23 1.09 -0.23 0.57
C ASN A 23 2.46 -0.70 0.03
N SER A 24 3.39 -1.01 0.91
CA SER A 24 4.69 -1.61 0.57
C SER A 24 4.85 -2.94 1.30
N ILE A 25 5.93 -3.69 1.02
CA ILE A 25 6.07 -5.03 1.58
C ILE A 25 6.46 -4.91 3.05
N TRP A 26 5.63 -5.43 3.94
CA TRP A 26 5.98 -5.60 5.35
C TRP A 26 6.15 -7.07 5.64
N ALA A 27 7.19 -7.42 6.40
CA ALA A 27 7.38 -8.79 6.85
C ALA A 27 7.80 -8.84 8.31
N CYS A 28 7.28 -9.84 9.01
CA CYS A 28 7.55 -10.12 10.41
C CYS A 28 8.05 -11.56 10.53
N LEU A 29 9.23 -11.74 11.11
CA LEU A 29 9.75 -13.06 11.48
C LEU A 29 9.75 -13.20 12.99
N VAL A 30 9.10 -14.27 13.45
CA VAL A 30 9.14 -14.69 14.84
C VAL A 30 9.74 -16.08 14.95
N ARG A 31 10.44 -16.32 16.06
CA ARG A 31 11.08 -17.60 16.37
C ARG A 31 10.61 -18.10 17.73
N ARG A 32 10.34 -19.38 17.81
CA ARG A 32 9.99 -20.07 19.05
C ARG A 32 11.27 -20.45 19.81
N SER A 33 11.24 -20.25 21.13
CA SER A 33 12.29 -20.69 22.06
C SER A 33 11.63 -21.27 23.30
N GLY A 34 11.38 -22.59 23.29
CA GLY A 34 10.55 -23.26 24.30
C GLY A 34 9.08 -22.82 24.17
N ASP A 35 8.50 -22.35 25.27
CA ASP A 35 7.13 -21.80 25.31
C ASP A 35 7.07 -20.31 24.96
N GLN A 36 8.22 -19.66 24.75
CA GLN A 36 8.30 -18.24 24.40
C GLN A 36 8.41 -18.04 22.90
N VAL A 37 7.81 -16.94 22.43
CA VAL A 37 7.89 -16.47 21.05
C VAL A 37 8.70 -15.18 21.07
N ARG A 38 9.79 -15.15 20.30
CA ARG A 38 10.66 -13.99 20.15
C ARG A 38 10.42 -13.37 18.78
N LEU A 39 10.22 -12.05 18.75
CA LEU A 39 10.33 -11.28 17.52
C LEU A 39 11.81 -11.23 17.10
N ASP A 40 12.14 -11.84 15.97
CA ASP A 40 13.47 -11.73 15.39
C ASP A 40 13.60 -10.36 14.69
N TRP A 41 12.62 -9.99 13.87
CA TRP A 41 12.54 -8.66 13.24
C TRP A 41 11.16 -8.37 12.62
N LEU A 42 10.88 -7.08 12.48
CA LEU A 42 9.76 -6.51 11.71
C LEU A 42 10.36 -5.47 10.76
N GLU A 43 10.31 -5.75 9.46
CA GLU A 43 11.01 -4.97 8.44
C GLU A 43 10.07 -4.55 7.30
N ASN A 44 10.33 -3.38 6.73
CA ASN A 44 9.66 -2.88 5.54
C ASN A 44 10.62 -2.96 4.35
N PHE A 45 10.21 -3.60 3.25
CA PHE A 45 11.00 -3.77 2.03
C PHE A 45 10.47 -2.86 0.93
N SER A 46 11.38 -2.16 0.25
CA SER A 46 10.99 -1.23 -0.81
C SER A 46 10.63 -1.94 -2.11
N THR A 47 11.17 -3.13 -2.34
CA THR A 47 10.96 -3.90 -3.56
C THR A 47 10.75 -5.38 -3.27
N ARG A 48 10.00 -6.06 -4.15
CA ARG A 48 9.81 -7.52 -4.11
C ARG A 48 11.15 -8.23 -4.19
N HIS A 49 12.05 -7.75 -5.04
CA HIS A 49 13.38 -8.33 -5.19
C HIS A 49 14.20 -8.30 -3.89
N ALA A 50 14.22 -7.18 -3.17
CA ALA A 50 14.91 -7.08 -1.88
C ALA A 50 14.33 -8.04 -0.84
N PHE A 51 13.00 -8.17 -0.79
CA PHE A 51 12.36 -9.16 0.07
C PHE A 51 12.72 -10.60 -0.32
N MET A 52 12.73 -10.94 -1.61
CA MET A 52 13.07 -12.31 -2.05
C MET A 52 14.52 -12.70 -1.72
N GLN A 53 15.45 -11.75 -1.75
CA GLN A 53 16.82 -11.98 -1.24
C GLN A 53 16.81 -12.31 0.25
N ARG A 54 16.00 -11.59 1.04
CA ARG A 54 15.81 -11.88 2.47
C ARG A 54 15.18 -13.25 2.69
N LEU A 55 14.15 -13.62 1.92
CA LEU A 55 13.50 -14.93 1.99
C LEU A 55 14.49 -16.07 1.77
N SER A 56 15.38 -15.96 0.78
CA SER A 56 16.41 -16.96 0.52
C SER A 56 17.29 -17.21 1.75
N VAL A 57 17.71 -16.15 2.43
CA VAL A 57 18.55 -16.24 3.64
C VAL A 57 17.77 -16.89 4.79
N ILE A 58 16.49 -16.51 5.00
CA ILE A 58 15.67 -17.08 6.08
C ILE A 58 15.46 -18.59 5.87
N VAL A 59 15.17 -19.00 4.63
CA VAL A 59 14.99 -20.41 4.28
C VAL A 59 16.28 -21.18 4.51
N ASP A 60 17.40 -20.68 4.00
CA ASP A 60 18.72 -21.32 4.19
C ASP A 60 19.07 -21.47 5.68
N GLU A 61 18.90 -20.41 6.48
CA GLU A 61 19.15 -20.44 7.93
C GLU A 61 18.25 -21.43 8.68
N ALA A 62 16.96 -21.51 8.32
CA ALA A 62 16.04 -22.46 8.94
C ALA A 62 16.44 -23.91 8.60
N LEU A 63 16.74 -24.17 7.33
CA LEU A 63 17.18 -25.48 6.86
C LEU A 63 18.51 -25.91 7.49
N ALA A 64 19.47 -24.99 7.61
CA ALA A 64 20.77 -25.24 8.24
C ALA A 64 20.64 -25.53 9.73
N ALA A 65 19.66 -24.93 10.41
CA ALA A 65 19.35 -25.19 11.81
C ALA A 65 18.49 -26.46 12.02
N GLY A 66 18.00 -27.10 10.95
CA GLY A 66 17.05 -28.21 11.05
C GLY A 66 15.67 -27.78 11.56
N GLU A 67 15.35 -26.49 11.47
CA GLU A 67 14.13 -25.87 11.97
C GLU A 67 13.01 -25.90 10.92
N ARG A 68 11.77 -26.00 11.37
CA ARG A 68 10.58 -25.92 10.51
C ARG A 68 10.12 -24.46 10.37
N LEU A 69 9.83 -24.04 9.13
CA LEU A 69 9.47 -22.67 8.79
C LEU A 69 8.11 -22.59 8.11
N LEU A 70 7.20 -21.78 8.65
CA LEU A 70 5.98 -21.36 7.98
C LEU A 70 6.19 -19.97 7.35
N CYS A 71 5.87 -19.81 6.06
CA CYS A 71 5.80 -18.52 5.39
C CYS A 71 4.37 -18.23 4.92
N GLY A 72 3.72 -17.27 5.57
CA GLY A 72 2.40 -16.76 5.17
C GLY A 72 2.52 -15.54 4.26
N PHE A 73 1.85 -15.55 3.10
CA PHE A 73 1.86 -14.46 2.13
C PHE A 73 0.46 -13.89 1.86
N ASP A 74 0.31 -12.56 1.93
CA ASP A 74 -0.95 -11.84 1.66
C ASP A 74 -1.18 -11.62 0.16
N PHE A 75 -1.46 -12.71 -0.56
CA PHE A 75 -2.02 -12.69 -1.92
C PHE A 75 -2.60 -14.06 -2.28
N ALA A 76 -3.50 -14.08 -3.27
CA ALA A 76 -4.12 -15.32 -3.72
C ALA A 76 -3.11 -16.26 -4.38
N PHE A 77 -3.09 -17.52 -3.96
CA PHE A 77 -2.26 -18.56 -4.53
C PHE A 77 -2.84 -19.17 -5.82
N GLY A 78 -4.06 -18.84 -6.19
CA GLY A 78 -4.69 -19.40 -7.39
C GLY A 78 -5.77 -18.49 -7.96
N TYR A 79 -6.46 -19.02 -8.96
CA TYR A 79 -7.54 -18.35 -9.67
C TYR A 79 -8.78 -19.24 -9.67
N PRO A 80 -9.98 -18.66 -9.88
CA PRO A 80 -11.22 -19.42 -9.93
C PRO A 80 -11.16 -20.59 -10.92
N GLU A 81 -11.87 -21.67 -10.61
CA GLU A 81 -11.88 -22.91 -11.41
C GLU A 81 -12.05 -22.68 -12.91
N GLY A 82 -11.31 -23.44 -13.70
CA GLY A 82 -11.24 -23.35 -15.15
C GLY A 82 -10.26 -22.30 -15.64
N THR A 83 -9.66 -21.49 -14.75
CA THR A 83 -8.65 -20.50 -15.15
C THR A 83 -7.35 -21.18 -15.60
N ALA A 84 -6.83 -22.15 -14.83
CA ALA A 84 -5.59 -22.82 -15.20
C ALA A 84 -5.76 -23.58 -16.50
N GLU A 85 -6.88 -24.30 -16.67
CA GLU A 85 -7.19 -25.00 -17.92
C GLU A 85 -7.27 -24.05 -19.11
N ARG A 86 -7.97 -22.92 -18.96
CA ARG A 86 -8.10 -21.97 -20.06
C ARG A 86 -6.78 -21.31 -20.45
N LEU A 87 -5.93 -20.99 -19.49
CA LEU A 87 -4.66 -20.29 -19.74
C LEU A 87 -3.52 -21.23 -20.16
N THR A 88 -3.56 -22.50 -19.74
CA THR A 88 -2.43 -23.43 -19.89
C THR A 88 -2.78 -24.73 -20.62
N GLY A 89 -4.06 -25.00 -20.85
CA GLY A 89 -4.56 -26.29 -21.34
C GLY A 89 -4.65 -27.38 -20.28
N ARG A 90 -4.33 -27.09 -19.00
CA ARG A 90 -4.41 -28.04 -17.89
C ARG A 90 -4.92 -27.39 -16.60
N ALA A 91 -5.90 -28.02 -15.95
CA ALA A 91 -6.34 -27.61 -14.61
C ALA A 91 -5.30 -28.05 -13.56
N ASP A 92 -4.22 -27.29 -13.42
CA ASP A 92 -3.10 -27.58 -12.53
C ASP A 92 -2.46 -26.27 -12.02
N TRP A 93 -2.47 -26.08 -10.70
CA TRP A 93 -1.95 -24.87 -10.06
C TRP A 93 -0.47 -24.62 -10.40
N ARG A 94 0.36 -25.67 -10.46
CA ARG A 94 1.81 -25.51 -10.64
C ARG A 94 2.12 -25.13 -12.09
N VAL A 95 1.38 -25.68 -13.05
CA VAL A 95 1.47 -25.27 -14.46
C VAL A 95 1.04 -23.81 -14.62
N LEU A 96 -0.04 -23.39 -13.96
CA LEU A 96 -0.47 -21.99 -13.95
C LEU A 96 0.59 -21.06 -13.34
N TRP A 97 1.18 -21.44 -12.20
CA TRP A 97 2.24 -20.68 -11.55
C TRP A 97 3.47 -20.48 -12.45
N ARG A 98 3.87 -21.53 -13.18
CA ARG A 98 5.00 -21.45 -14.12
C ARG A 98 4.66 -20.55 -15.31
N LYS A 99 3.46 -20.66 -15.89
CA LYS A 99 3.02 -19.72 -16.94
C LYS A 99 3.05 -18.27 -16.45
N ILE A 100 2.53 -18.00 -15.25
CA ILE A 100 2.60 -16.66 -14.65
C ILE A 100 4.05 -16.21 -14.51
N ALA A 101 4.93 -17.07 -13.99
CA ALA A 101 6.35 -16.77 -13.85
C ALA A 101 7.07 -16.57 -15.19
N ASP A 102 6.68 -17.24 -16.25
CA ASP A 102 7.31 -17.09 -17.57
C ASP A 102 6.89 -15.78 -18.25
N GLU A 103 5.65 -15.34 -18.03
CA GLU A 103 5.08 -14.19 -18.73
C GLU A 103 5.13 -12.87 -17.92
N VAL A 104 5.25 -12.94 -16.58
CA VAL A 104 5.40 -11.74 -15.74
C VAL A 104 6.84 -11.26 -15.73
N GLU A 105 7.08 -10.08 -16.26
CA GLU A 105 8.33 -9.33 -16.06
C GLU A 105 8.23 -8.53 -14.76
N ASP A 106 9.16 -8.72 -13.83
CA ASP A 106 9.21 -7.97 -12.56
C ASP A 106 10.67 -7.63 -12.19
N GLY A 107 11.04 -6.38 -12.42
CA GLY A 107 12.37 -5.83 -12.22
C GLY A 107 12.77 -5.65 -10.75
N PRO A 108 14.07 -5.44 -10.47
CA PRO A 108 14.57 -5.21 -9.11
C PRO A 108 14.07 -3.90 -8.48
N ASP A 109 13.60 -2.96 -9.29
CA ASP A 109 12.99 -1.68 -8.95
C ASP A 109 11.46 -1.73 -8.91
N ASN A 110 10.85 -2.93 -8.94
CA ASN A 110 9.41 -3.17 -9.06
C ASN A 110 8.78 -2.78 -10.41
N ALA A 111 9.53 -2.31 -11.42
CA ALA A 111 8.97 -2.12 -12.76
C ALA A 111 8.47 -3.46 -13.30
N ASN A 112 7.25 -3.52 -13.83
CA ASN A 112 6.66 -4.79 -14.25
C ASN A 112 5.58 -4.64 -15.33
N ASN A 113 5.28 -5.74 -16.00
CA ASN A 113 4.34 -5.78 -17.14
C ASN A 113 2.91 -6.23 -16.77
N ARG A 114 2.53 -6.35 -15.49
CA ARG A 114 1.29 -7.02 -15.06
C ARG A 114 -0.01 -6.52 -15.73
N PHE A 115 -0.10 -5.22 -16.01
CA PHE A 115 -1.27 -4.65 -16.67
C PHE A 115 -1.31 -4.97 -18.16
N GLN A 116 -0.14 -4.95 -18.80
CA GLN A 116 0.00 -5.38 -20.19
C GLN A 116 -0.35 -6.88 -20.30
N LEU A 117 0.20 -7.70 -19.41
CA LEU A 117 -0.11 -9.13 -19.32
C LEU A 117 -1.61 -9.38 -19.15
N ALA A 118 -2.27 -8.68 -18.23
CA ALA A 118 -3.71 -8.82 -18.02
C ALA A 118 -4.53 -8.40 -19.25
N SER A 119 -4.09 -7.37 -19.99
CA SER A 119 -4.69 -7.00 -21.27
C SER A 119 -4.48 -8.09 -22.31
N ASP A 120 -3.28 -8.64 -22.42
CA ASP A 120 -2.97 -9.72 -23.35
C ASP A 120 -3.79 -10.97 -23.03
N TRP A 121 -3.95 -11.31 -21.76
CA TRP A 121 -4.79 -12.44 -21.35
C TRP A 121 -6.27 -12.21 -21.62
N ASN A 122 -6.77 -11.00 -21.40
CA ASN A 122 -8.14 -10.66 -21.80
C ASN A 122 -8.34 -10.83 -23.31
N ARG A 123 -7.35 -10.44 -24.13
CA ARG A 123 -7.41 -10.63 -25.58
C ARG A 123 -7.39 -12.11 -25.97
N ASP A 124 -6.45 -12.86 -25.43
CA ASP A 124 -6.11 -14.19 -25.97
C ASP A 124 -7.01 -15.30 -25.40
N TYR A 125 -7.50 -15.13 -24.17
CA TYR A 125 -8.25 -16.17 -23.45
C TYR A 125 -9.66 -15.74 -23.02
N PHE A 126 -9.97 -14.45 -23.05
CA PHE A 126 -11.24 -13.92 -22.55
C PHE A 126 -11.87 -12.87 -23.48
N ALA A 127 -11.63 -12.97 -24.79
CA ALA A 127 -11.98 -11.93 -25.78
C ALA A 127 -13.43 -11.46 -25.69
N ASP A 128 -14.37 -12.41 -25.56
CA ASP A 128 -15.81 -12.13 -25.55
C ASP A 128 -16.31 -11.63 -24.18
N THR A 129 -15.61 -12.01 -23.12
CA THR A 129 -16.03 -11.75 -21.74
C THR A 129 -14.79 -11.44 -20.88
N PRO A 130 -14.23 -10.22 -20.96
CA PRO A 130 -13.01 -9.87 -20.24
C PRO A 130 -13.11 -10.19 -18.75
N ARG A 131 -12.07 -10.79 -18.18
CA ARG A 131 -12.01 -11.12 -16.75
C ARG A 131 -11.26 -10.05 -16.00
N PHE A 132 -10.02 -9.77 -16.39
CA PHE A 132 -9.18 -8.80 -15.71
C PHE A 132 -9.68 -7.37 -15.93
N TRP A 133 -9.60 -6.55 -14.89
CA TRP A 133 -10.01 -5.16 -14.96
C TRP A 133 -9.31 -4.29 -13.91
N GLY A 134 -9.36 -2.99 -14.16
CA GLY A 134 -8.69 -1.97 -13.38
C GLY A 134 -7.32 -1.67 -13.97
N ARG A 135 -7.06 -0.39 -14.21
CA ARG A 135 -5.77 0.10 -14.70
C ARG A 135 -5.44 1.44 -14.06
N PRO A 136 -4.14 1.78 -13.91
CA PRO A 136 -3.75 3.11 -13.46
C PRO A 136 -4.24 4.16 -14.45
N GLN A 137 -4.50 5.36 -13.95
CA GLN A 137 -4.90 6.45 -14.79
C GLN A 137 -3.80 6.87 -15.76
N GLY A 138 -4.17 7.23 -16.99
CA GLY A 138 -3.22 7.64 -18.02
C GLY A 138 -2.56 6.46 -18.75
N HIS A 139 -2.66 5.24 -18.23
CA HIS A 139 -2.24 4.04 -18.95
C HIS A 139 -3.37 3.56 -19.83
N SER A 140 -3.13 3.28 -21.11
CA SER A 140 -4.11 2.68 -22.00
C SER A 140 -3.64 1.29 -22.42
N TYR A 141 -4.56 0.33 -22.32
CA TYR A 141 -4.35 -1.05 -22.71
C TYR A 141 -5.56 -1.49 -23.52
N THR A 142 -5.33 -2.05 -24.71
CA THR A 142 -6.39 -2.31 -25.70
C THR A 142 -7.53 -3.18 -25.17
N HIS A 143 -7.22 -4.15 -24.30
CA HIS A 143 -8.18 -5.15 -23.83
C HIS A 143 -8.33 -5.16 -22.31
N LEU A 144 -7.94 -4.07 -21.62
CA LEU A 144 -8.08 -3.96 -20.18
C LEU A 144 -8.85 -2.68 -19.81
N SER A 145 -10.09 -2.89 -19.38
CA SER A 145 -11.00 -1.84 -18.92
C SER A 145 -10.58 -1.28 -17.56
N ASP A 146 -10.83 0.01 -17.33
CA ASP A 146 -10.76 0.63 -16.00
C ASP A 146 -11.95 0.26 -15.12
N LYS A 147 -13.08 -0.12 -15.73
CA LYS A 147 -14.32 -0.50 -15.03
C LYS A 147 -14.46 -2.01 -14.93
N LYS A 148 -15.10 -2.45 -13.83
CA LYS A 148 -15.48 -3.84 -13.61
C LYS A 148 -16.38 -4.32 -14.77
N PRO A 149 -16.05 -5.45 -15.41
CA PRO A 149 -16.88 -6.03 -16.46
C PRO A 149 -18.17 -6.60 -15.86
N VAL A 150 -19.15 -6.88 -16.73
CA VAL A 150 -20.36 -7.63 -16.33
C VAL A 150 -19.92 -8.99 -15.80
N ALA A 151 -20.59 -9.47 -14.74
CA ALA A 151 -20.29 -10.77 -14.17
C ALA A 151 -20.42 -11.86 -15.26
N PRO A 152 -19.41 -12.73 -15.43
CA PRO A 152 -19.47 -13.79 -16.40
C PRO A 152 -20.55 -14.80 -16.03
N VAL A 153 -21.24 -15.31 -17.04
CA VAL A 153 -22.19 -16.44 -16.90
C VAL A 153 -21.49 -17.80 -17.00
N ASP A 154 -20.31 -17.84 -17.63
CA ASP A 154 -19.52 -19.04 -17.84
C ASP A 154 -18.24 -19.03 -16.99
N ALA A 155 -17.67 -20.21 -16.73
CA ALA A 155 -16.36 -20.34 -16.10
C ALA A 155 -15.26 -19.61 -16.90
N PRO A 156 -14.24 -19.03 -16.24
CA PRO A 156 -14.09 -18.98 -14.79
C PRO A 156 -15.02 -17.96 -14.11
N PRO A 157 -15.51 -18.24 -12.89
CA PRO A 157 -16.37 -17.32 -12.14
C PRO A 157 -15.58 -16.11 -11.60
N VAL A 158 -16.29 -15.17 -10.96
CA VAL A 158 -15.69 -13.94 -10.40
C VAL A 158 -14.81 -14.23 -9.18
N PHE A 159 -15.19 -15.21 -8.37
CA PHE A 159 -14.60 -15.52 -7.07
C PHE A 159 -14.17 -16.98 -7.02
N ARG A 160 -13.08 -17.26 -6.28
CA ARG A 160 -12.74 -18.61 -5.84
C ARG A 160 -13.72 -19.04 -4.75
N VAL A 161 -13.73 -20.32 -4.43
CA VAL A 161 -14.47 -20.87 -3.28
C VAL A 161 -14.06 -20.12 -2.01
N ALA A 162 -12.77 -19.84 -1.81
CA ALA A 162 -12.26 -19.12 -0.64
C ALA A 162 -12.92 -17.74 -0.44
N GLU A 163 -13.05 -16.94 -1.50
CA GLU A 163 -13.67 -15.60 -1.41
C GLU A 163 -15.17 -15.65 -1.10
N ALA A 164 -15.88 -16.72 -1.49
CA ALA A 164 -17.29 -16.89 -1.13
C ALA A 164 -17.50 -16.97 0.40
N HIS A 165 -16.47 -17.41 1.14
CA HIS A 165 -16.49 -17.53 2.59
C HIS A 165 -15.80 -16.37 3.33
N ALA A 166 -15.24 -15.39 2.61
CA ALA A 166 -14.58 -14.22 3.18
C ALA A 166 -15.33 -12.93 2.85
N LYS A 167 -16.06 -12.39 3.84
CA LYS A 167 -16.81 -11.14 3.66
C LYS A 167 -15.87 -9.97 3.33
N GLY A 168 -16.15 -9.30 2.21
CA GLY A 168 -15.39 -8.14 1.75
C GLY A 168 -14.16 -8.48 0.90
N ALA A 169 -13.91 -9.76 0.65
CA ALA A 169 -12.84 -10.21 -0.24
C ALA A 169 -13.01 -9.61 -1.64
N LYS A 170 -11.86 -9.30 -2.27
CA LYS A 170 -11.81 -8.76 -3.62
C LYS A 170 -11.46 -9.88 -4.59
N SER A 171 -12.02 -9.79 -5.79
CA SER A 171 -11.74 -10.74 -6.84
C SER A 171 -10.29 -10.62 -7.32
N VAL A 172 -9.65 -11.76 -7.58
CA VAL A 172 -8.32 -11.83 -8.21
C VAL A 172 -8.30 -11.23 -9.63
N TRP A 173 -9.46 -10.97 -10.23
CA TRP A 173 -9.56 -10.29 -11.52
C TRP A 173 -9.35 -8.77 -11.41
N GLN A 174 -9.44 -8.19 -10.21
CA GLN A 174 -9.20 -6.77 -9.97
C GLN A 174 -7.70 -6.51 -9.80
N ILE A 175 -7.09 -5.84 -10.78
CA ILE A 175 -5.63 -5.59 -10.78
C ILE A 175 -5.24 -4.14 -10.46
N ALA A 176 -6.20 -3.23 -10.26
CA ALA A 176 -5.93 -1.87 -9.79
C ALA A 176 -6.92 -1.43 -8.70
N TYR A 177 -6.66 -0.24 -8.13
CA TYR A 177 -7.45 0.39 -7.05
C TYR A 177 -7.30 -0.31 -5.68
N ALA A 178 -8.03 0.19 -4.68
CA ALA A 178 -7.98 -0.37 -3.33
C ALA A 178 -8.42 -1.85 -3.33
N GLY A 179 -7.60 -2.70 -2.73
CA GLY A 179 -7.80 -4.15 -2.71
C GLY A 179 -7.54 -4.84 -4.06
N SER A 180 -6.52 -4.39 -4.80
CA SER A 180 -6.10 -5.00 -6.07
C SER A 180 -5.37 -6.33 -5.88
N VAL A 181 -6.08 -7.33 -5.35
CA VAL A 181 -5.54 -8.67 -5.06
C VAL A 181 -4.95 -9.32 -6.32
N GLY A 182 -5.53 -9.07 -7.50
CA GLY A 182 -5.01 -9.60 -8.76
C GLY A 182 -3.58 -9.15 -9.09
N SER A 183 -3.26 -7.87 -8.82
CA SER A 183 -1.88 -7.36 -9.00
C SER A 183 -0.90 -8.03 -8.06
N GLN A 184 -1.29 -8.16 -6.78
CA GLN A 184 -0.45 -8.82 -5.77
C GLN A 184 -0.24 -10.29 -6.13
N SER A 185 -1.29 -10.98 -6.59
CA SER A 185 -1.27 -12.41 -6.91
C SER A 185 -0.42 -12.71 -8.14
N LEU A 186 -0.57 -11.97 -9.26
CA LEU A 186 0.30 -12.13 -10.44
C LEU A 186 1.79 -12.01 -10.07
N LEU A 187 2.15 -10.95 -9.36
CA LEU A 187 3.55 -10.67 -9.03
C LEU A 187 4.08 -11.60 -7.92
N GLY A 188 3.24 -11.95 -6.94
CA GLY A 188 3.57 -12.86 -5.85
C GLY A 188 3.80 -14.27 -6.34
N ILE A 189 2.85 -14.82 -7.11
CA ILE A 189 2.96 -16.14 -7.74
C ILE A 189 4.21 -16.19 -8.63
N ALA A 190 4.45 -15.18 -9.47
CA ALA A 190 5.64 -15.14 -10.32
C ALA A 190 6.94 -15.22 -9.50
N ARG A 191 7.02 -14.51 -8.36
CA ARG A 191 8.20 -14.53 -7.49
C ARG A 191 8.37 -15.86 -6.76
N LEU A 192 7.30 -16.41 -6.18
CA LEU A 192 7.38 -17.69 -5.48
C LEU A 192 7.65 -18.86 -6.42
N SER A 193 7.04 -18.88 -7.61
CA SER A 193 7.27 -19.92 -8.61
C SER A 193 8.73 -19.98 -9.05
N ARG A 194 9.34 -18.82 -9.37
CA ARG A 194 10.78 -18.72 -9.69
C ARG A 194 11.63 -19.10 -8.49
N PHE A 195 11.28 -18.64 -7.29
CA PHE A 195 12.02 -19.00 -6.09
C PHE A 195 12.05 -20.51 -5.86
N ILE A 196 10.91 -21.20 -6.03
CA ILE A 196 10.85 -22.66 -5.90
C ILE A 196 11.74 -23.33 -6.95
N ASP A 197 11.66 -22.93 -8.22
CA ASP A 197 12.41 -23.57 -9.31
C ASP A 197 13.93 -23.24 -9.28
N ASP A 198 14.31 -22.01 -8.90
CA ASP A 198 15.68 -21.50 -9.07
C ASP A 198 16.53 -21.54 -7.79
N SER A 199 15.92 -21.61 -6.60
CA SER A 199 16.67 -21.52 -5.32
C SER A 199 17.41 -22.79 -4.93
N GLY A 200 17.08 -23.94 -5.54
CA GLY A 200 17.51 -25.25 -5.08
C GLY A 200 16.75 -25.79 -3.86
N PHE A 201 15.71 -25.09 -3.39
CA PHE A 201 14.88 -25.51 -2.26
C PHE A 201 13.59 -26.25 -2.64
N ALA A 202 13.36 -26.57 -3.92
CA ALA A 202 12.12 -27.17 -4.41
C ALA A 202 11.66 -28.40 -3.60
N ASP A 203 12.57 -29.32 -3.30
CA ASP A 203 12.27 -30.55 -2.54
C ASP A 203 12.08 -30.31 -1.03
N ARG A 204 12.32 -29.08 -0.56
CA ARG A 204 12.26 -28.67 0.85
C ARG A 204 11.09 -27.72 1.16
N ILE A 205 10.40 -27.23 0.14
CA ILE A 205 9.25 -26.32 0.26
C ILE A 205 7.98 -27.03 -0.18
N ALA A 206 6.94 -26.98 0.65
CA ALA A 206 5.58 -27.36 0.29
C ALA A 206 4.70 -26.11 0.12
N VAL A 207 3.86 -26.07 -0.90
CA VAL A 207 2.83 -25.06 -1.08
C VAL A 207 1.49 -25.62 -0.60
N TRP A 208 0.99 -25.08 0.50
CA TRP A 208 -0.31 -25.44 1.07
C TRP A 208 -1.44 -24.66 0.39
N PRO A 209 -2.63 -25.26 0.16
CA PRO A 209 -2.96 -26.67 0.44
C PRO A 209 -2.57 -27.65 -0.69
N PHE A 210 -2.13 -27.13 -1.84
CA PHE A 210 -1.97 -27.90 -3.08
C PHE A 210 -1.15 -29.19 -2.96
N GLU A 211 0.02 -29.12 -2.31
CA GLU A 211 0.90 -30.28 -2.18
C GLU A 211 0.62 -31.11 -0.92
N THR A 212 -0.19 -30.59 0.01
CA THR A 212 -0.33 -31.19 1.35
C THR A 212 -1.71 -31.77 1.61
N GLY A 213 -2.69 -31.52 0.73
CA GLY A 213 -4.05 -32.04 0.91
C GLY A 213 -4.72 -31.51 2.18
N PHE A 214 -4.56 -30.21 2.48
CA PHE A 214 -5.01 -29.60 3.72
C PHE A 214 -4.40 -30.21 4.99
N SER A 215 -3.11 -30.55 4.94
CA SER A 215 -2.33 -30.96 6.12
C SER A 215 -1.25 -29.94 6.46
N ALA A 216 -1.01 -29.74 7.75
CA ALA A 216 0.17 -29.03 8.26
C ALA A 216 1.45 -29.89 8.18
N GLU A 217 1.28 -31.21 8.15
CA GLU A 217 2.36 -32.18 7.99
C GLU A 217 2.60 -32.41 6.50
N SER A 218 3.41 -31.55 5.90
CA SER A 218 3.75 -31.62 4.48
C SER A 218 4.87 -32.61 4.15
N GLY A 219 5.53 -33.19 5.17
CA GLY A 219 6.78 -33.93 5.00
C GLY A 219 8.00 -33.06 4.62
N LYS A 220 7.78 -31.78 4.31
CA LYS A 220 8.81 -30.80 3.98
C LYS A 220 9.02 -29.82 5.15
N PRO A 221 10.26 -29.32 5.37
CA PRO A 221 10.57 -28.43 6.49
C PRO A 221 10.03 -27.00 6.31
N VAL A 222 9.82 -26.55 5.07
CA VAL A 222 9.29 -25.21 4.79
C VAL A 222 7.90 -25.34 4.18
N VAL A 223 6.96 -24.53 4.66
CA VAL A 223 5.59 -24.48 4.15
C VAL A 223 5.25 -23.05 3.75
N PHE A 224 4.81 -22.87 2.51
CA PHE A 224 4.22 -21.62 2.02
C PHE A 224 2.70 -21.73 2.11
N ALA A 225 2.05 -20.71 2.67
CA ALA A 225 0.60 -20.64 2.79
C ALA A 225 0.10 -19.24 2.40
N GLU A 226 -1.05 -19.20 1.74
CA GLU A 226 -1.81 -17.97 1.55
C GLU A 226 -2.43 -17.57 2.90
N ILE A 227 -2.36 -16.28 3.24
CA ILE A 227 -2.96 -15.70 4.44
C ILE A 227 -3.80 -14.49 4.07
N TYR A 228 -4.65 -14.06 5.01
CA TYR A 228 -5.36 -12.79 4.89
C TYR A 228 -5.24 -12.02 6.22
N PRO A 229 -4.29 -11.09 6.35
CA PRO A 229 -4.00 -10.41 7.62
C PRO A 229 -5.19 -9.65 8.21
N SER A 230 -6.13 -9.22 7.35
CA SER A 230 -7.35 -8.53 7.78
C SER A 230 -8.36 -9.43 8.52
N LEU A 231 -8.12 -10.75 8.59
CA LEU A 231 -8.86 -11.63 9.50
C LEU A 231 -8.62 -11.24 10.96
N PHE A 232 -7.40 -10.81 11.30
CA PHE A 232 -7.02 -10.54 12.68
C PHE A 232 -7.38 -9.11 13.07
N SER A 233 -8.03 -8.97 14.23
CA SER A 233 -8.35 -7.65 14.79
C SER A 233 -7.09 -7.02 15.37
N LEU A 234 -6.77 -5.82 14.92
CA LEU A 234 -5.76 -4.97 15.56
C LEU A 234 -6.29 -4.44 16.89
N ALA A 235 -5.40 -4.23 17.85
CA ALA A 235 -5.77 -3.63 19.13
C ALA A 235 -6.25 -2.18 18.94
N ASP A 236 -7.29 -1.79 19.69
CA ASP A 236 -7.82 -0.43 19.67
C ASP A 236 -6.73 0.58 20.06
N GLY A 237 -6.55 1.62 19.23
CA GLY A 237 -5.56 2.67 19.49
C GLY A 237 -4.10 2.28 19.20
N ALA A 238 -3.85 1.18 18.49
CA ALA A 238 -2.50 0.79 18.09
C ALA A 238 -1.83 1.89 17.22
N GLU A 239 -0.69 2.41 17.70
CA GLU A 239 0.13 3.38 16.98
C GLU A 239 1.07 2.65 15.99
N GLY A 240 1.13 3.10 14.74
CA GLY A 240 2.04 2.55 13.74
C GLY A 240 1.46 2.46 12.33
N VAL A 241 2.27 1.96 11.38
CA VAL A 241 1.79 1.63 10.02
C VAL A 241 0.90 0.40 10.11
N ARG A 242 -0.34 0.50 9.62
CA ARG A 242 -1.33 -0.58 9.67
C ARG A 242 -0.78 -1.92 9.18
N ASP A 243 -0.16 -1.92 8.00
CA ASP A 243 0.45 -3.09 7.36
C ASP A 243 1.48 -3.77 8.27
N ALA A 244 2.33 -2.98 8.94
CA ALA A 244 3.32 -3.46 9.90
C ALA A 244 2.67 -4.12 11.13
N LEU A 245 1.59 -3.51 11.64
CA LEU A 245 0.82 -4.04 12.78
C LEU A 245 0.08 -5.33 12.40
N GLN A 246 -0.41 -5.43 11.17
CA GLN A 246 -1.11 -6.63 10.69
C GLN A 246 -0.17 -7.82 10.61
N VAL A 247 1.01 -7.69 10.00
CA VAL A 247 1.94 -8.82 9.87
C VAL A 247 2.48 -9.29 11.24
N SER A 248 2.71 -8.38 12.19
CA SER A 248 3.15 -8.75 13.54
C SER A 248 2.04 -9.43 14.33
N THR A 249 0.80 -8.94 14.24
CA THR A 249 -0.37 -9.53 14.89
C THR A 249 -0.61 -10.96 14.41
N VAL A 250 -0.56 -11.21 13.10
CA VAL A 250 -0.73 -12.55 12.54
C VAL A 250 0.40 -13.48 12.98
N ALA A 251 1.66 -13.02 12.95
CA ALA A 251 2.82 -13.83 13.34
C ALA A 251 2.72 -14.26 14.81
N GLU A 252 2.34 -13.34 15.68
CA GLU A 252 2.10 -13.61 17.09
C GLU A 252 0.92 -14.56 17.30
N ALA A 253 -0.19 -14.34 16.60
CA ALA A 253 -1.38 -15.20 16.70
C ALA A 253 -1.09 -16.64 16.28
N PHE A 254 -0.44 -16.85 15.11
CA PHE A 254 -0.04 -18.18 14.67
C PHE A 254 0.93 -18.84 15.63
N SER A 255 1.87 -18.09 16.19
CA SER A 255 2.79 -18.65 17.20
C SER A 255 2.05 -19.10 18.45
N ARG A 256 1.04 -18.35 18.90
CA ARG A 256 0.21 -18.73 20.05
C ARG A 256 -0.67 -19.95 19.75
N PHE A 257 -1.27 -20.04 18.56
CA PHE A 257 -1.96 -21.26 18.13
C PHE A 257 -1.02 -22.46 18.11
N ASP A 258 0.23 -22.27 17.71
CA ASP A 258 1.21 -23.36 17.62
C ASP A 258 1.69 -23.82 19.00
N THR A 259 1.99 -22.88 19.90
CA THR A 259 2.31 -23.17 21.30
C THR A 259 1.14 -23.87 22.00
N ALA A 260 -0.11 -23.49 21.69
CA ALA A 260 -1.30 -24.17 22.19
C ALA A 260 -1.57 -25.53 21.51
N GLY A 261 -0.80 -25.91 20.50
CA GLY A 261 -0.94 -27.18 19.79
C GLY A 261 -2.19 -27.28 18.91
N VAL A 262 -2.78 -26.14 18.54
CA VAL A 262 -4.02 -26.07 17.74
C VAL A 262 -3.80 -25.45 16.36
N LEU A 263 -2.60 -24.96 16.04
CA LEU A 263 -2.29 -24.38 14.73
C LEU A 263 -2.61 -25.34 13.57
N GLY A 264 -2.39 -26.64 13.76
CA GLY A 264 -2.70 -27.66 12.74
C GLY A 264 -4.17 -27.68 12.32
N GLN A 265 -5.09 -27.23 13.18
CA GLN A 265 -6.51 -27.12 12.84
C GLN A 265 -6.73 -26.07 11.73
N LEU A 266 -5.95 -24.99 11.70
CA LEU A 266 -6.06 -23.97 10.65
C LEU A 266 -5.68 -24.51 9.26
N PHE A 267 -4.82 -25.53 9.21
CA PHE A 267 -4.39 -26.18 7.96
C PHE A 267 -5.39 -27.21 7.43
N ALA A 268 -6.30 -27.68 8.30
CA ALA A 268 -7.27 -28.72 7.96
C ALA A 268 -8.36 -28.19 7.03
N ALA A 269 -8.85 -29.07 6.14
CA ALA A 269 -9.96 -28.78 5.27
C ALA A 269 -11.18 -28.44 6.14
N PRO A 270 -11.79 -27.27 5.96
CA PRO A 270 -12.85 -26.86 6.85
C PRO A 270 -14.18 -27.53 6.45
N ASP A 271 -15.02 -27.83 7.44
CA ASP A 271 -16.22 -28.68 7.28
C ASP A 271 -17.25 -28.15 6.28
N MET A 272 -17.20 -26.85 5.92
CA MET A 272 -18.11 -26.28 4.93
C MET A 272 -17.74 -26.63 3.48
N LEU A 273 -16.55 -27.17 3.21
CA LEU A 273 -16.17 -27.57 1.87
C LEU A 273 -16.79 -28.92 1.50
N SER A 274 -17.51 -28.96 0.38
CA SER A 274 -17.86 -30.22 -0.25
C SER A 274 -16.62 -30.92 -0.81
N ALA A 275 -16.74 -32.22 -1.09
CA ALA A 275 -15.65 -32.99 -1.72
C ALA A 275 -15.25 -32.42 -3.10
N GLY A 276 -16.22 -31.88 -3.86
CA GLY A 276 -15.95 -31.24 -5.14
C GLY A 276 -15.17 -29.93 -4.99
N GLU A 277 -15.58 -29.08 -4.05
CA GLU A 277 -14.87 -27.83 -3.77
C GLU A 277 -13.47 -28.07 -3.20
N THR A 278 -13.30 -29.13 -2.38
CA THR A 278 -11.97 -29.51 -1.89
C THR A 278 -11.05 -29.89 -3.04
N ASP A 279 -11.53 -30.68 -4.00
CA ASP A 279 -10.76 -31.08 -5.18
C ASP A 279 -10.42 -29.86 -6.07
N GLN A 280 -11.39 -28.97 -6.31
CA GLN A 280 -11.19 -27.69 -7.01
C GLN A 280 -10.09 -26.83 -6.34
N VAL A 281 -10.14 -26.69 -5.01
CA VAL A 281 -9.15 -25.93 -4.24
C VAL A 281 -7.76 -26.53 -4.34
N LEU A 282 -7.63 -27.85 -4.22
CA LEU A 282 -6.36 -28.56 -4.33
C LEU A 282 -5.79 -28.57 -5.75
N ARG A 283 -6.66 -28.46 -6.75
CA ARG A 283 -6.26 -28.49 -8.14
C ARG A 283 -5.71 -27.16 -8.65
N GLU A 284 -6.39 -26.05 -8.38
CA GLU A 284 -6.01 -24.75 -8.97
C GLU A 284 -6.32 -23.48 -8.16
N GLU A 285 -7.25 -23.50 -7.20
CA GLU A 285 -7.67 -22.24 -6.54
C GLU A 285 -6.83 -21.83 -5.34
N GLY A 286 -6.38 -22.80 -4.52
CA GLY A 286 -5.76 -22.54 -3.22
C GLY A 286 -6.77 -22.14 -2.13
N TRP A 287 -6.28 -21.96 -0.90
CA TRP A 287 -7.11 -21.59 0.25
C TRP A 287 -6.39 -20.58 1.14
N VAL A 288 -7.15 -19.76 1.85
CA VAL A 288 -6.60 -18.83 2.85
C VAL A 288 -6.53 -19.53 4.20
N LEU A 289 -5.33 -19.55 4.80
CA LEU A 289 -5.12 -20.19 6.10
C LEU A 289 -5.98 -19.54 7.19
N GLY A 290 -6.87 -20.35 7.75
CA GLY A 290 -7.81 -19.97 8.79
C GLY A 290 -9.26 -19.83 8.35
N ILE A 291 -9.58 -19.57 7.07
CA ILE A 291 -10.99 -19.52 6.62
C ILE A 291 -11.68 -20.85 6.97
N GLY A 292 -12.81 -20.72 7.67
CA GLY A 292 -13.61 -21.85 8.14
C GLY A 292 -13.35 -22.27 9.59
N HIS A 293 -12.38 -21.64 10.25
CA HIS A 293 -12.01 -21.92 11.64
C HIS A 293 -12.36 -20.76 12.58
N GLN A 294 -13.47 -20.05 12.32
CA GLN A 294 -13.82 -18.80 13.01
C GLN A 294 -14.01 -18.95 14.53
N ALA A 295 -14.42 -20.14 14.96
CA ALA A 295 -14.64 -20.46 16.37
C ALA A 295 -13.33 -20.78 17.13
N LEU A 296 -12.20 -20.93 16.43
CA LEU A 296 -10.94 -21.27 17.08
C LEU A 296 -10.45 -20.08 17.90
N ALA A 297 -10.39 -20.27 19.22
CA ALA A 297 -9.94 -19.28 20.17
C ALA A 297 -8.81 -19.84 21.03
N VAL A 298 -7.77 -19.05 21.23
CA VAL A 298 -6.69 -19.30 22.19
C VAL A 298 -6.58 -18.09 23.11
N GLN A 299 -6.33 -18.33 24.39
CA GLN A 299 -6.24 -17.27 25.39
C GLN A 299 -5.26 -16.16 24.94
N GLY A 300 -5.73 -14.91 24.99
CA GLY A 300 -4.95 -13.73 24.61
C GLY A 300 -4.92 -13.42 23.11
N VAL A 301 -5.34 -14.34 22.23
CA VAL A 301 -5.54 -14.06 20.79
C VAL A 301 -6.96 -13.51 20.62
N SER A 302 -7.12 -12.39 19.91
CA SER A 302 -8.45 -11.90 19.54
C SER A 302 -9.16 -12.94 18.65
N ALA A 303 -10.49 -12.94 18.60
CA ALA A 303 -11.20 -13.82 17.69
C ALA A 303 -10.65 -13.63 16.27
N LEU A 304 -10.41 -14.74 15.56
CA LEU A 304 -9.94 -14.75 14.17
C LEU A 304 -10.84 -13.94 13.22
N TRP A 305 -12.05 -13.56 13.68
CA TRP A 305 -12.96 -12.62 13.05
C TRP A 305 -13.49 -11.60 14.06
N PRO A 306 -13.30 -10.28 13.85
CA PRO A 306 -14.05 -9.28 14.59
C PRO A 306 -15.56 -9.45 14.38
N ALA A 307 -16.35 -9.22 15.42
CA ALA A 307 -17.81 -9.27 15.36
C ALA A 307 -18.34 -8.41 14.18
N GLY A 308 -19.08 -9.03 13.25
CA GLY A 308 -19.64 -8.38 12.06
C GLY A 308 -19.07 -8.84 10.71
N HIS A 309 -17.98 -9.62 10.71
CA HIS A 309 -17.46 -10.34 9.52
C HIS A 309 -18.08 -11.74 9.40
N LEU A 310 -19.42 -11.85 9.50
CA LEU A 310 -20.15 -13.06 9.13
C LEU A 310 -20.04 -13.31 7.61
N PRO A 311 -20.16 -14.56 7.12
CA PRO A 311 -20.09 -14.88 5.69
C PRO A 311 -21.03 -14.00 4.85
N HIS A 312 -20.70 -13.83 3.58
CA HIS A 312 -21.63 -13.24 2.62
C HIS A 312 -22.94 -14.04 2.66
N THR A 313 -24.03 -13.45 3.15
CA THR A 313 -25.36 -13.82 2.68
C THR A 313 -25.37 -13.42 1.21
N GLY A 314 -25.24 -14.40 0.30
CA GLY A 314 -25.04 -14.21 -1.14
C GLY A 314 -25.85 -13.04 -1.71
N GLY A 315 -25.13 -11.99 -2.12
CA GLY A 315 -25.70 -10.82 -2.80
C GLY A 315 -25.67 -10.94 -4.33
N ASP A 316 -25.19 -12.07 -4.87
CA ASP A 316 -25.25 -12.45 -6.29
C ASP A 316 -25.64 -13.94 -6.40
N GLN A 317 -26.64 -14.37 -5.61
CA GLN A 317 -27.39 -15.60 -5.91
C GLN A 317 -28.73 -15.21 -6.51
N ASN A 318 -29.09 -15.88 -7.61
CA ASN A 318 -30.41 -15.80 -8.23
C ASN A 318 -31.52 -15.87 -7.17
N ALA A 319 -32.47 -14.93 -7.26
CA ALA A 319 -33.54 -14.71 -6.30
C ALA A 319 -34.28 -15.97 -5.83
N VAL A 320 -34.48 -16.12 -4.51
CA VAL A 320 -35.79 -16.42 -3.86
C VAL A 320 -35.77 -15.86 -2.43
N ASP A 321 -36.82 -15.12 -2.07
CA ASP A 321 -37.09 -14.42 -0.80
C ASP A 321 -37.34 -15.37 0.39
N LEU A 322 -37.07 -14.93 1.64
CA LEU A 322 -37.78 -15.29 2.90
C LEU A 322 -37.11 -14.65 4.16
N GLY A 323 -37.59 -13.44 4.51
CA GLY A 323 -37.94 -12.89 5.83
C GLY A 323 -37.14 -13.10 7.15
N ALA A 324 -37.15 -11.99 7.93
CA ALA A 324 -37.00 -11.85 9.40
C ALA A 324 -35.57 -11.81 9.98
N ALA A 325 -35.22 -11.06 11.03
CA ALA A 325 -35.79 -9.93 11.79
C ALA A 325 -34.62 -9.30 12.61
N LYS A 326 -34.68 -7.99 12.90
CA LYS A 326 -33.72 -7.28 13.76
C LYS A 326 -33.90 -7.66 15.24
N SER A 327 -32.81 -7.79 15.99
CA SER A 327 -32.83 -7.57 17.44
C SER A 327 -31.62 -6.78 17.93
N THR A 328 -31.95 -5.74 18.69
CA THR A 328 -31.13 -4.87 19.53
C THR A 328 -30.74 -5.58 20.82
N ILE A 329 -29.54 -5.34 21.35
CA ILE A 329 -29.23 -5.29 22.80
C ILE A 329 -28.03 -4.34 22.98
N GLY A 330 -28.07 -3.52 24.03
CA GLY A 330 -27.01 -2.60 24.42
C GLY A 330 -26.42 -2.90 25.80
N HIS A 331 -25.55 -1.98 26.23
CA HIS A 331 -24.86 -1.84 27.54
C HIS A 331 -23.68 -2.83 27.73
N GLU A 332 -22.54 -2.49 28.36
CA GLU A 332 -22.15 -1.36 29.19
C GLU A 332 -20.61 -1.32 29.28
N LYS A 333 -20.06 -0.16 29.64
CA LYS A 333 -18.62 0.08 29.84
C LYS A 333 -18.13 -0.52 31.16
N THR A 334 -16.97 -1.18 31.15
CA THR A 334 -15.99 -1.06 32.25
C THR A 334 -14.59 -1.36 31.70
N ILE A 335 -13.70 -0.36 31.65
CA ILE A 335 -12.28 -0.52 31.35
C ILE A 335 -11.53 -0.27 32.65
N ALA A 336 -10.84 -1.29 33.15
CA ALA A 336 -9.80 -1.16 34.16
C ALA A 336 -8.46 -1.36 33.45
N ALA A 337 -7.68 -0.29 33.38
CA ALA A 337 -6.34 -0.26 32.81
C ALA A 337 -5.32 -0.77 33.82
N VAL A 338 -4.48 -1.73 33.42
CA VAL A 338 -3.14 -1.95 34.01
C VAL A 338 -2.27 -2.60 32.93
N TYR A 339 -1.26 -1.90 32.40
CA TYR A 339 0.07 -2.47 32.13
C TYR A 339 1.13 -1.36 32.04
N PRO A 340 2.35 -1.61 32.55
CA PRO A 340 3.41 -0.62 32.68
C PRO A 340 4.26 -0.49 31.40
N SER A 341 4.88 0.68 31.25
CA SER A 341 5.80 1.06 30.19
C SER A 341 7.04 0.16 30.11
N VAL A 342 7.38 -0.29 28.90
CA VAL A 342 8.67 -0.95 28.62
C VAL A 342 9.56 0.03 27.86
N SER A 343 10.71 0.33 28.47
CA SER A 343 11.79 1.16 27.94
C SER A 343 12.58 0.38 26.88
N LEU A 344 12.83 1.00 25.71
CA LEU A 344 13.70 0.47 24.67
C LEU A 344 15.17 0.75 25.02
N PRO A 345 16.06 -0.27 25.09
CA PRO A 345 17.47 -0.03 25.33
C PRO A 345 18.24 0.36 24.06
N ALA A 346 19.34 1.07 24.29
CA ALA A 346 20.17 1.78 23.34
C ALA A 346 20.91 0.90 22.31
N ILE A 347 21.14 1.51 21.15
CA ILE A 347 22.02 1.05 20.07
C ILE A 347 23.46 0.94 20.60
N SER A 348 24.12 -0.21 20.38
CA SER A 348 25.56 -0.40 20.61
C SER A 348 26.26 -0.97 19.37
N PRO A 349 27.59 -0.80 19.23
CA PRO A 349 28.21 -0.37 17.98
C PRO A 349 29.09 -1.41 17.29
N ARG A 350 29.29 -1.17 15.98
CA ARG A 350 30.44 -1.50 15.09
C ARG A 350 30.95 -2.95 15.07
N VAL A 351 30.70 -3.60 13.93
CA VAL A 351 31.47 -4.76 13.45
C VAL A 351 32.81 -4.27 12.88
N GLY A 352 33.92 -4.70 13.48
CA GLY A 352 35.27 -4.54 12.97
C GLY A 352 35.99 -5.89 12.89
N GLU A 353 36.55 -6.14 11.70
CA GLU A 353 37.71 -6.99 11.35
C GLU A 353 37.71 -8.50 11.69
N MET A 354 37.78 -9.34 10.64
CA MET A 354 38.68 -10.52 10.61
C MET A 354 39.05 -10.96 9.17
N SER A 355 40.36 -10.98 8.95
CA SER A 355 41.24 -11.78 8.07
C SER A 355 40.90 -12.11 6.61
N ARG A 356 41.78 -11.64 5.71
CA ARG A 356 41.99 -12.05 4.33
C ARG A 356 42.93 -13.26 4.27
N SER A 357 42.46 -14.44 3.89
CA SER A 357 43.17 -15.42 3.04
C SER A 357 42.39 -16.72 3.00
N ASP A 358 41.77 -16.99 1.85
CA ASP A 358 41.63 -18.29 1.19
C ASP A 358 40.46 -18.23 0.21
N ARG A 359 40.76 -17.66 -0.98
CA ARG A 359 39.82 -17.53 -2.09
C ARG A 359 39.93 -18.76 -2.99
N GLY A 360 38.90 -19.59 -2.92
CA GLY A 360 38.35 -20.32 -4.08
C GLY A 360 36.87 -19.99 -4.33
N GLY A 361 36.35 -18.91 -3.74
CA GLY A 361 34.93 -18.57 -3.69
C GLY A 361 34.61 -17.16 -4.18
N TYR A 362 33.37 -17.00 -4.63
CA TYR A 362 32.62 -15.77 -4.87
C TYR A 362 33.33 -14.48 -4.45
N VAL A 363 33.58 -13.57 -5.41
CA VAL A 363 34.20 -12.28 -5.14
C VAL A 363 33.15 -11.35 -4.50
N PRO A 364 33.20 -11.04 -3.20
CA PRO A 364 32.35 -10.02 -2.61
C PRO A 364 33.14 -8.72 -2.72
N ASN A 365 33.12 -8.08 -3.89
CA ASN A 365 33.53 -6.68 -4.00
C ASN A 365 33.13 -6.08 -5.34
N ALA A 366 31.89 -5.62 -5.40
CA ALA A 366 31.72 -4.20 -5.67
C ALA A 366 30.89 -3.67 -4.51
N SER A 367 31.44 -2.73 -3.73
CA SER A 367 30.55 -1.81 -3.03
C SER A 367 29.55 -1.33 -4.07
N LEU A 368 28.25 -1.51 -3.84
CA LEU A 368 27.24 -0.95 -4.75
C LEU A 368 27.65 0.50 -5.01
N ASP A 369 27.86 0.80 -6.29
CA ASP A 369 28.33 2.10 -6.73
C ASP A 369 27.13 3.03 -6.76
N TYR A 370 26.91 3.69 -5.63
CA TYR A 370 25.87 4.70 -5.48
C TYR A 370 26.43 5.82 -4.62
N ILE A 371 25.93 7.02 -4.89
CA ILE A 371 26.33 8.21 -4.18
C ILE A 371 25.81 8.08 -2.75
N ARG A 372 26.71 8.12 -1.78
CA ARG A 372 26.36 8.07 -0.34
C ARG A 372 26.31 9.44 0.31
N ASN A 373 26.76 10.47 -0.41
CA ASN A 373 26.72 11.84 0.06
C ASN A 373 25.36 12.46 -0.30
N PRO A 374 24.51 12.80 0.69
CA PRO A 374 23.20 13.40 0.42
C PRO A 374 23.28 14.68 -0.40
N ALA A 375 24.25 15.55 -0.10
CA ALA A 375 24.45 16.80 -0.84
C ALA A 375 24.74 16.52 -2.33
N GLU A 376 25.52 15.47 -2.59
CA GLU A 376 25.87 15.03 -3.95
C GLU A 376 24.67 14.39 -4.66
N ILE A 377 23.82 13.62 -3.97
CA ILE A 377 22.56 13.10 -4.52
C ILE A 377 21.65 14.26 -4.95
N TYR A 378 21.46 15.26 -4.07
CA TYR A 378 20.65 16.44 -4.39
C TYR A 378 21.24 17.24 -5.54
N ARG A 379 22.56 17.46 -5.54
CA ARG A 379 23.26 18.18 -6.61
C ARG A 379 23.09 17.48 -7.95
N GLN A 380 23.29 16.16 -8.00
CA GLN A 380 23.11 15.38 -9.22
C GLN A 380 21.64 15.33 -9.64
N SER A 381 20.70 15.08 -8.73
CA SER A 381 19.26 15.06 -9.05
C SER A 381 18.79 16.38 -9.65
N PHE A 382 19.14 17.52 -9.05
CA PHE A 382 18.78 18.84 -9.60
C PHE A 382 19.51 19.15 -10.92
N SER A 383 20.74 18.69 -11.08
CA SER A 383 21.46 18.83 -12.35
C SER A 383 20.80 18.02 -13.46
N THR A 384 20.38 16.79 -13.18
CA THR A 384 19.67 15.92 -14.13
C THR A 384 18.35 16.56 -14.55
N ILE A 385 17.55 17.05 -13.60
CA ILE A 385 16.28 17.73 -13.90
C ILE A 385 16.50 18.95 -14.82
N ARG A 386 17.51 19.77 -14.56
CA ARG A 386 17.83 20.93 -15.42
C ARG A 386 18.22 20.54 -16.85
N ASN A 387 18.78 19.35 -17.04
CA ASN A 387 19.18 18.86 -18.36
C ASN A 387 18.02 18.20 -19.11
N GLU A 388 17.02 17.70 -18.41
CA GLU A 388 15.88 16.97 -18.99
C GLU A 388 14.65 17.86 -19.23
N VAL A 389 14.56 19.00 -18.53
CA VAL A 389 13.35 19.84 -18.51
C VAL A 389 13.62 21.20 -19.13
N ASN A 390 12.76 21.62 -20.07
CA ASN A 390 12.79 22.98 -20.56
C ASN A 390 12.14 23.95 -19.56
N LEU A 391 12.97 24.66 -18.80
CA LEU A 391 12.53 25.64 -17.80
C LEU A 391 12.41 27.07 -18.33
N SER A 392 12.56 27.30 -19.65
CA SER A 392 12.67 28.64 -20.23
C SER A 392 11.48 29.56 -19.96
N ARG A 393 10.30 28.99 -19.67
CA ARG A 393 9.07 29.74 -19.34
C ARG A 393 8.95 30.11 -17.87
N PHE A 394 9.85 29.66 -17.00
CA PHE A 394 9.84 29.96 -15.57
C PHE A 394 10.97 30.90 -15.23
N SER A 395 10.61 32.10 -14.79
CA SER A 395 11.54 33.12 -14.31
C SER A 395 11.26 33.45 -12.84
N ASN A 396 12.09 34.31 -12.24
CA ASN A 396 11.87 34.88 -10.91
C ASN A 396 11.66 33.80 -9.82
N GLY A 397 12.51 32.77 -9.81
CA GLY A 397 12.47 31.70 -8.80
C GLY A 397 11.43 30.60 -9.07
N LEU A 398 10.54 30.75 -10.05
CA LEU A 398 9.63 29.67 -10.46
C LEU A 398 10.37 28.44 -11.00
N ASP A 399 11.53 28.63 -11.62
CA ASP A 399 12.40 27.55 -12.09
C ASP A 399 12.87 26.66 -10.92
N ALA A 400 13.31 27.29 -9.83
CA ALA A 400 13.68 26.62 -8.59
C ALA A 400 12.50 25.86 -7.97
N LEU A 401 11.30 26.46 -7.98
CA LEU A 401 10.08 25.82 -7.50
C LEU A 401 9.72 24.60 -8.35
N VAL A 402 9.72 24.74 -9.69
CA VAL A 402 9.40 23.66 -10.63
C VAL A 402 10.38 22.50 -10.49
N ILE A 403 11.68 22.77 -10.38
CA ILE A 403 12.70 21.72 -10.12
C ILE A 403 12.36 20.95 -8.84
N ARG A 404 11.96 21.67 -7.77
CA ARG A 404 11.63 21.03 -6.49
C ARG A 404 10.34 20.22 -6.56
N LEU A 405 9.35 20.66 -7.34
CA LEU A 405 8.14 19.88 -7.64
C LEU A 405 8.47 18.58 -8.38
N ILE A 406 9.28 18.67 -9.45
CA ILE A 406 9.72 17.52 -10.25
C ILE A 406 10.53 16.55 -9.39
N HIS A 407 11.46 17.05 -8.57
CA HIS A 407 12.21 16.22 -7.63
C HIS A 407 11.29 15.49 -6.63
N ALA A 408 10.25 16.16 -6.13
CA ALA A 408 9.31 15.57 -5.17
C ALA A 408 8.40 14.49 -5.76
N CYS A 409 8.23 14.43 -7.09
CA CYS A 409 7.30 13.52 -7.75
C CYS A 409 7.92 12.59 -8.81
N GLY A 410 9.15 12.85 -9.24
CA GLY A 410 9.86 12.09 -10.28
C GLY A 410 9.34 12.29 -11.71
N MET A 411 8.46 13.27 -11.97
CA MET A 411 7.81 13.48 -13.27
C MET A 411 8.37 14.72 -13.97
N VAL A 412 9.25 14.53 -14.96
CA VAL A 412 9.87 15.63 -15.72
C VAL A 412 8.87 16.38 -16.62
N ASP A 413 7.84 15.67 -17.08
CA ASP A 413 6.73 16.19 -17.89
C ASP A 413 5.72 17.01 -17.05
N LEU A 414 5.93 17.15 -15.74
CA LEU A 414 5.13 18.04 -14.90
C LEU A 414 5.25 19.49 -15.35
N VAL A 415 6.37 19.85 -15.99
CA VAL A 415 6.62 21.18 -16.55
C VAL A 415 5.46 21.68 -17.41
N ASP A 416 4.78 20.81 -18.15
CA ASP A 416 3.73 21.24 -19.08
C ASP A 416 2.41 21.59 -18.37
N ASP A 417 2.18 21.03 -17.18
CA ASP A 417 0.94 21.21 -16.43
C ASP A 417 0.98 22.41 -15.48
N ILE A 418 2.13 23.04 -15.26
CA ILE A 418 2.25 24.12 -14.28
C ILE A 418 1.60 25.39 -14.82
N ALA A 419 0.52 25.83 -14.18
CA ALA A 419 -0.10 27.13 -14.41
C ALA A 419 0.27 28.06 -13.26
N PHE A 420 0.55 29.33 -13.56
CA PHE A 420 0.91 30.30 -12.55
C PHE A 420 0.49 31.70 -12.99
N SER A 421 0.26 32.59 -12.02
CA SER A 421 0.12 34.02 -12.27
C SER A 421 1.48 34.70 -12.29
N ASP A 422 1.56 35.86 -12.93
CA ASP A 422 2.74 36.73 -12.82
C ASP A 422 3.05 37.03 -11.35
N CYS A 423 4.34 37.08 -11.01
CA CYS A 423 4.86 37.35 -9.68
C CYS A 423 4.39 36.39 -8.55
N ALA A 424 3.81 35.22 -8.87
CA ALA A 424 3.30 34.30 -7.85
C ALA A 424 4.37 33.83 -6.86
N PHE A 425 5.58 33.55 -7.36
CA PHE A 425 6.70 33.15 -6.51
C PHE A 425 7.08 34.27 -5.52
N ASP A 426 7.29 35.48 -6.04
CA ASP A 426 7.68 36.64 -5.23
C ASP A 426 6.61 36.98 -4.18
N ALA A 427 5.33 36.89 -4.52
CA ALA A 427 4.22 37.11 -3.60
C ALA A 427 4.25 36.13 -2.43
N GLY A 428 4.43 34.84 -2.71
CA GLY A 428 4.54 33.80 -1.67
C GLY A 428 5.78 33.95 -0.80
N ALA A 429 6.94 34.19 -1.42
CA ALA A 429 8.20 34.37 -0.71
C ALA A 429 8.17 35.61 0.20
N ALA A 430 7.63 36.73 -0.29
CA ALA A 430 7.47 37.95 0.49
C ALA A 430 6.51 37.76 1.67
N ALA A 431 5.39 37.05 1.47
CA ALA A 431 4.44 36.74 2.53
C ALA A 431 5.08 35.91 3.64
N LEU A 432 5.83 34.86 3.29
CA LEU A 432 6.55 34.05 4.27
C LEU A 432 7.60 34.88 5.01
N ALA A 433 8.36 35.73 4.30
CA ALA A 433 9.40 36.56 4.90
C ALA A 433 8.87 37.53 5.97
N VAL A 434 7.62 37.99 5.87
CA VAL A 434 6.98 38.87 6.88
C VAL A 434 6.19 38.12 7.95
N GLY A 435 6.30 36.78 8.02
CA GLY A 435 5.67 35.98 9.06
C GLY A 435 4.27 35.47 8.74
N ALA A 436 3.79 35.55 7.49
CA ALA A 436 2.46 35.06 7.14
C ALA A 436 2.33 33.55 7.42
N PRO A 437 1.16 33.08 7.89
CA PRO A 437 0.93 31.66 8.13
C PRO A 437 0.77 30.89 6.81
N VAL A 438 1.05 29.59 6.88
CA VAL A 438 0.76 28.62 5.82
C VAL A 438 -0.48 27.82 6.19
N LEU A 439 -1.56 28.00 5.45
CA LEU A 439 -2.81 27.25 5.63
C LEU A 439 -2.81 26.03 4.72
N VAL A 440 -3.02 24.84 5.28
CA VAL A 440 -2.93 23.59 4.51
C VAL A 440 -4.16 22.71 4.67
N ASP A 441 -4.55 22.04 3.58
CA ASP A 441 -5.79 21.25 3.53
C ASP A 441 -5.71 19.90 4.24
N VAL A 442 -4.51 19.32 4.38
CA VAL A 442 -4.29 18.03 5.07
C VAL A 442 -2.96 18.01 5.82
N GLU A 443 -2.89 17.17 6.87
CA GLU A 443 -1.68 17.01 7.70
C GLU A 443 -0.45 16.57 6.89
N MET A 444 -0.62 15.80 5.81
CA MET A 444 0.52 15.40 4.98
C MET A 444 1.24 16.60 4.34
N VAL A 445 0.51 17.66 3.97
CA VAL A 445 1.14 18.90 3.47
C VAL A 445 1.92 19.56 4.62
N ARG A 446 1.31 19.63 5.81
CA ARG A 446 1.94 20.19 7.02
C ARG A 446 3.26 19.48 7.36
N HIS A 447 3.26 18.15 7.32
CA HIS A 447 4.42 17.33 7.65
C HIS A 447 5.52 17.36 6.57
N GLY A 448 5.17 17.64 5.31
CA GLY A 448 6.15 17.81 4.23
C GLY A 448 6.87 19.17 4.24
N ILE A 449 6.36 20.16 4.99
CA ILE A 449 6.97 21.49 5.10
C ILE A 449 8.16 21.43 6.07
N ILE A 450 9.33 21.79 5.58
CA ILE A 450 10.59 21.79 6.32
C ILE A 450 10.65 23.06 7.17
N ARG A 451 10.32 22.93 8.45
CA ARG A 451 10.21 24.06 9.40
C ARG A 451 11.44 24.97 9.42
N ARG A 452 12.65 24.42 9.37
CA ARG A 452 13.90 25.20 9.38
C ARG A 452 14.14 26.06 8.13
N LEU A 453 13.38 25.86 7.04
CA LEU A 453 13.47 26.72 5.85
C LEU A 453 12.52 27.93 5.94
N LEU A 454 11.56 27.92 6.88
CA LEU A 454 10.61 29.02 7.04
C LEU A 454 11.34 30.25 7.60
N PRO A 455 11.29 31.41 6.91
CA PRO A 455 12.15 32.56 7.20
C PRO A 455 11.78 33.31 8.49
N ALA A 456 10.56 33.16 9.00
CA ALA A 456 10.05 33.95 10.13
C ALA A 456 9.23 33.12 11.12
N GLU A 457 9.67 31.88 11.38
CA GLU A 457 8.96 30.92 12.24
C GLU A 457 7.47 30.77 11.87
N ASN A 458 7.17 30.80 10.57
CA ASN A 458 5.81 30.82 10.06
C ASN A 458 4.98 29.67 10.63
N ASP A 459 3.78 30.00 11.11
CA ASP A 459 2.82 28.99 11.51
C ASP A 459 2.40 28.14 10.31
N VAL A 460 2.23 26.84 10.53
CA VAL A 460 1.66 25.94 9.52
C VAL A 460 0.45 25.28 10.13
N ILE A 461 -0.72 25.73 9.65
CA ILE A 461 -2.03 25.51 10.26
C ILE A 461 -2.81 24.53 9.40
N CYS A 462 -3.19 23.40 10.00
CA CYS A 462 -4.11 22.41 9.45
C CYS A 462 -5.20 22.23 10.48
N LEU A 463 -6.45 22.55 10.15
CA LEU A 463 -7.58 22.44 11.07
C LEU A 463 -8.39 21.16 10.83
N LEU A 464 -7.98 20.29 9.91
CA LEU A 464 -8.71 19.08 9.51
C LEU A 464 -9.15 18.19 10.70
N ASN A 465 -8.36 18.18 11.77
CA ASN A 465 -8.61 17.40 13.01
C ASN A 465 -9.13 18.25 14.19
N ASP A 466 -9.37 19.56 13.98
CA ASP A 466 -10.00 20.43 14.98
C ASP A 466 -11.42 19.91 15.28
N ALA A 467 -11.80 19.91 16.56
CA ALA A 467 -13.09 19.41 17.02
C ALA A 467 -14.29 20.12 16.35
N ARG A 468 -14.10 21.37 15.90
CA ARG A 468 -15.12 22.18 15.22
C ARG A 468 -15.40 21.75 13.78
N VAL A 469 -14.45 21.07 13.12
CA VAL A 469 -14.57 20.74 11.68
C VAL A 469 -15.64 19.72 11.37
N ARG A 470 -15.80 18.68 12.21
CA ARG A 470 -16.82 17.65 11.99
C ARG A 470 -18.24 18.22 12.05
N PRO A 471 -18.63 18.95 13.13
CA PRO A 471 -19.93 19.65 13.15
C PRO A 471 -20.10 20.60 11.97
N LYS A 472 -19.05 21.34 11.58
CA LYS A 472 -19.13 22.27 10.45
C LYS A 472 -19.37 21.57 9.12
N ALA A 473 -18.73 20.42 8.90
CA ALA A 473 -18.91 19.59 7.71
C ALA A 473 -20.35 19.09 7.58
N ASP A 474 -20.94 18.65 8.69
CA ASP A 474 -22.34 18.23 8.75
C ASP A 474 -23.29 19.43 8.51
N GLU A 475 -23.02 20.59 9.12
CA GLU A 475 -23.80 21.84 8.98
C GLU A 475 -23.89 22.29 7.51
N ILE A 476 -22.76 22.30 6.79
CA ILE A 476 -22.69 22.80 5.42
C ILE A 476 -22.89 21.70 4.36
N GLY A 477 -23.06 20.44 4.77
CA GLY A 477 -23.21 19.30 3.87
C GLY A 477 -22.01 19.07 2.94
N ASN A 478 -20.79 19.27 3.44
CA ASN A 478 -19.56 19.21 2.63
C ASN A 478 -18.47 18.38 3.35
N THR A 479 -17.33 18.16 2.70
CA THR A 479 -16.23 17.37 3.27
C THR A 479 -15.56 18.10 4.43
N ARG A 480 -14.89 17.34 5.32
CA ARG A 480 -14.06 17.93 6.39
C ARG A 480 -13.00 18.89 5.86
N SER A 481 -12.39 18.56 4.72
CA SER A 481 -11.36 19.40 4.11
C SER A 481 -11.92 20.72 3.58
N ALA A 482 -13.18 20.75 3.11
CA ALA A 482 -13.88 21.99 2.80
C ALA A 482 -14.30 22.74 4.06
N ALA A 483 -14.88 22.05 5.04
CA ALA A 483 -15.40 22.65 6.26
C ALA A 483 -14.33 23.35 7.11
N GLN A 484 -13.09 22.87 7.10
CA GLN A 484 -11.99 23.56 7.79
C GLN A 484 -11.68 24.94 7.18
N VAL A 485 -11.97 25.14 5.88
CA VAL A 485 -11.70 26.41 5.18
C VAL A 485 -12.59 27.51 5.74
N ASP A 486 -13.80 27.17 6.18
CA ASP A 486 -14.70 28.10 6.89
C ASP A 486 -14.13 28.55 8.25
N LEU A 487 -13.13 27.84 8.78
CA LEU A 487 -12.45 28.17 10.03
C LEU A 487 -11.12 28.90 9.79
N TRP A 488 -10.75 29.21 8.54
CA TRP A 488 -9.50 29.89 8.21
C TRP A 488 -9.59 31.42 8.22
N ASP A 489 -10.78 32.01 8.28
CA ASP A 489 -11.00 33.45 8.10
C ASP A 489 -10.03 34.33 8.90
N GLU A 490 -9.79 34.00 10.17
CA GLU A 490 -8.91 34.75 11.09
C GLU A 490 -7.43 34.73 10.65
N HIS A 491 -7.05 33.73 9.85
CA HIS A 491 -5.68 33.53 9.38
C HIS A 491 -5.52 33.77 7.87
N LEU A 492 -6.62 33.94 7.12
CA LEU A 492 -6.60 33.87 5.65
C LEU A 492 -5.98 35.11 5.00
N ALA A 493 -6.13 36.29 5.62
CA ALA A 493 -5.60 37.55 5.10
C ALA A 493 -4.08 37.50 4.93
N GLY A 494 -3.60 37.56 3.68
CA GLY A 494 -2.16 37.56 3.38
C GLY A 494 -1.46 36.21 3.60
N ALA A 495 -2.18 35.13 3.91
CA ALA A 495 -1.58 33.80 4.08
C ALA A 495 -1.05 33.19 2.78
N VAL A 496 -0.18 32.19 2.91
CA VAL A 496 0.11 31.25 1.82
C VAL A 496 -0.79 30.04 2.01
N VAL A 497 -1.71 29.81 1.08
CA VAL A 497 -2.63 28.67 1.14
C VAL A 497 -2.09 27.54 0.27
N ALA A 498 -1.91 26.35 0.83
CA ALA A 498 -1.42 25.18 0.12
C ALA A 498 -2.42 24.03 0.17
N ILE A 499 -3.06 23.76 -0.97
CA ILE A 499 -4.05 22.69 -1.12
C ILE A 499 -3.40 21.58 -1.93
N GLY A 500 -3.05 20.48 -1.27
CA GLY A 500 -2.33 19.37 -1.88
C GLY A 500 -3.15 18.11 -2.09
N ASN A 501 -4.33 17.99 -1.49
CA ASN A 501 -5.12 16.75 -1.56
C ASN A 501 -6.56 17.01 -2.00
N ALA A 502 -7.33 17.80 -1.27
CA ALA A 502 -8.78 17.85 -1.40
C ALA A 502 -9.26 18.93 -2.38
N PRO A 503 -9.83 18.56 -3.55
CA PRO A 503 -10.38 19.55 -4.49
C PRO A 503 -11.52 20.36 -3.90
N THR A 504 -12.32 19.75 -3.03
CA THR A 504 -13.41 20.42 -2.32
C THR A 504 -12.91 21.54 -1.40
N ALA A 505 -11.68 21.45 -0.88
CA ALA A 505 -11.09 22.55 -0.12
C ALA A 505 -10.77 23.76 -1.03
N LEU A 506 -10.30 23.50 -2.26
CA LEU A 506 -10.02 24.56 -3.22
C LEU A 506 -11.30 25.21 -3.72
N PHE A 507 -12.33 24.42 -4.09
CA PHE A 507 -13.65 24.98 -4.41
C PHE A 507 -14.19 25.82 -3.25
N ARG A 508 -14.14 25.29 -2.03
CA ARG A 508 -14.65 26.01 -0.86
C ARG A 508 -13.89 27.30 -0.61
N LEU A 509 -12.57 27.32 -0.80
CA LEU A 509 -11.77 28.54 -0.69
C LEU A 509 -12.24 29.60 -1.69
N LEU A 510 -12.46 29.22 -2.95
CA LEU A 510 -12.96 30.14 -3.98
C LEU A 510 -14.35 30.68 -3.62
N GLU A 511 -15.28 29.81 -3.18
CA GLU A 511 -16.61 30.22 -2.69
C GLU A 511 -16.52 31.22 -1.53
N ARG A 512 -15.61 30.99 -0.58
CA ARG A 512 -15.38 31.89 0.56
C ARG A 512 -14.88 33.25 0.10
N ILE A 513 -13.93 33.29 -0.84
CA ILE A 513 -13.41 34.54 -1.41
C ILE A 513 -14.51 35.29 -2.16
N ASP A 514 -15.34 34.59 -2.94
CA ASP A 514 -16.49 35.17 -3.65
C ASP A 514 -17.53 35.75 -2.67
N ALA A 515 -17.68 35.13 -1.50
CA ALA A 515 -18.51 35.61 -0.40
C ALA A 515 -17.88 36.78 0.41
N GLY A 516 -16.70 37.26 0.02
CA GLY A 516 -16.02 38.40 0.63
C GLY A 516 -15.04 38.05 1.76
N ALA A 517 -14.62 36.79 1.88
CA ALA A 517 -13.56 36.41 2.83
C ALA A 517 -12.24 37.14 2.50
N PRO A 518 -11.35 37.33 3.50
CA PRO A 518 -10.04 37.93 3.27
C PRO A 518 -9.24 37.17 2.20
N LYS A 519 -8.44 37.89 1.42
CA LYS A 519 -7.64 37.29 0.35
C LYS A 519 -6.28 36.81 0.86
N PRO A 520 -5.86 35.56 0.56
CA PRO A 520 -4.49 35.12 0.80
C PRO A 520 -3.51 35.83 -0.15
N ALA A 521 -2.23 35.80 0.20
CA ALA A 521 -1.15 36.34 -0.63
C ALA A 521 -0.81 35.42 -1.81
N LEU A 522 -1.00 34.10 -1.65
CA LEU A 522 -0.74 33.10 -2.68
C LEU A 522 -1.60 31.86 -2.47
N ILE A 523 -2.11 31.27 -3.57
CA ILE A 523 -2.76 29.95 -3.57
C ILE A 523 -1.90 28.95 -4.34
N LEU A 524 -1.44 27.90 -3.65
CA LEU A 524 -0.82 26.72 -4.24
C LEU A 524 -1.92 25.67 -4.50
N GLY A 525 -2.49 25.71 -5.71
CA GLY A 525 -3.59 24.86 -6.16
C GLY A 525 -3.11 23.53 -6.71
N MET A 526 -2.75 22.60 -5.82
CA MET A 526 -2.20 21.30 -6.19
C MET A 526 -3.01 20.09 -5.68
N PRO A 527 -4.35 20.14 -5.52
CA PRO A 527 -5.10 18.94 -5.16
C PRO A 527 -4.91 17.87 -6.25
N VAL A 528 -4.60 16.64 -5.80
CA VAL A 528 -4.58 15.45 -6.64
C VAL A 528 -5.95 14.81 -6.61
N GLY A 529 -6.41 14.27 -7.73
CA GLY A 529 -7.66 13.55 -7.72
C GLY A 529 -8.27 13.32 -9.09
N PHE A 530 -9.26 12.43 -9.08
CA PHE A 530 -9.95 11.99 -10.27
C PHE A 530 -11.29 12.69 -10.47
N VAL A 531 -11.83 13.26 -9.39
CA VAL A 531 -13.12 13.94 -9.32
C VAL A 531 -12.89 15.30 -8.71
N GLY A 532 -13.22 16.38 -9.43
CA GLY A 532 -13.14 17.76 -8.96
C GLY A 532 -11.74 18.36 -8.95
N ALA A 533 -10.66 17.58 -9.05
CA ALA A 533 -9.29 18.10 -9.00
C ALA A 533 -8.99 19.03 -10.18
N ALA A 534 -9.19 18.55 -11.41
CA ALA A 534 -8.97 19.36 -12.60
C ALA A 534 -9.88 20.59 -12.57
N GLU A 535 -11.15 20.37 -12.30
CA GLU A 535 -12.19 21.40 -12.29
C GLU A 535 -11.93 22.47 -11.21
N SER A 536 -11.48 22.10 -10.02
CA SER A 536 -11.16 23.07 -8.95
C SER A 536 -9.95 23.94 -9.29
N LYS A 537 -8.96 23.36 -9.97
CA LYS A 537 -7.76 24.09 -10.39
C LYS A 537 -8.03 24.93 -11.62
N ASP A 538 -8.81 24.44 -12.56
CA ASP A 538 -9.26 25.21 -13.71
C ASP A 538 -10.11 26.40 -13.24
N ALA A 539 -10.99 26.23 -12.25
CA ALA A 539 -11.73 27.35 -11.65
C ALA A 539 -10.81 28.41 -11.02
N LEU A 540 -9.71 28.00 -10.36
CA LEU A 540 -8.69 28.92 -9.84
C LEU A 540 -7.91 29.62 -10.96
N ILE A 541 -7.61 28.90 -12.04
CA ILE A 541 -6.80 29.38 -13.15
C ILE A 541 -7.58 30.36 -14.02
N GLU A 542 -8.85 30.06 -14.28
CA GLU A 542 -9.77 30.88 -15.07
C GLU A 542 -10.09 32.19 -14.37
N ASP A 543 -10.29 32.15 -13.06
CA ASP A 543 -10.45 33.34 -12.23
C ASP A 543 -9.86 33.11 -10.84
N SER A 544 -8.69 33.69 -10.57
CA SER A 544 -8.06 33.59 -9.25
C SER A 544 -8.58 34.62 -8.25
N ARG A 545 -9.62 35.39 -8.63
CA ARG A 545 -10.16 36.51 -7.86
C ARG A 545 -9.10 37.58 -7.56
N GLY A 546 -8.13 37.71 -8.47
CA GLY A 546 -6.99 38.63 -8.34
C GLY A 546 -5.94 38.17 -7.32
N ILE A 547 -5.96 36.90 -6.91
CA ILE A 547 -4.99 36.32 -5.99
C ILE A 547 -3.89 35.62 -6.81
N PRO A 548 -2.61 35.83 -6.50
CA PRO A 548 -1.55 35.08 -7.14
C PRO A 548 -1.70 33.57 -6.92
N TYR A 549 -1.35 32.76 -7.91
CA TYR A 549 -1.44 31.30 -7.78
C TYR A 549 -0.32 30.55 -8.49
N ILE A 550 -0.07 29.33 -8.02
CA ILE A 550 0.68 28.29 -8.72
C ILE A 550 -0.12 27.00 -8.61
N ALA A 551 -0.48 26.42 -9.74
CA ALA A 551 -1.34 25.24 -9.83
C ALA A 551 -0.75 24.20 -10.78
N VAL A 552 -1.12 22.94 -10.56
CA VAL A 552 -0.78 21.83 -11.46
C VAL A 552 -2.05 21.40 -12.18
N ARG A 553 -2.19 21.68 -13.47
CA ARG A 553 -3.40 21.37 -14.26
C ARG A 553 -3.79 19.89 -14.22
N GLY A 554 -5.04 19.63 -14.59
CA GLY A 554 -5.55 18.27 -14.71
C GLY A 554 -5.62 17.54 -13.38
N ARG A 555 -5.25 16.25 -13.36
CA ARG A 555 -5.47 15.37 -12.18
C ARG A 555 -4.25 15.26 -11.27
N ARG A 556 -3.07 15.66 -11.76
CA ARG A 556 -1.80 15.62 -11.04
C ARG A 556 -1.76 16.67 -9.93
N GLY A 557 -1.00 16.39 -8.89
CA GLY A 557 -0.92 17.21 -7.69
C GLY A 557 -0.37 16.37 -6.55
N GLY A 558 -0.73 16.72 -5.31
CA GLY A 558 -0.43 15.90 -4.15
C GLY A 558 0.23 16.68 -3.03
N SER A 559 0.17 16.13 -1.82
CA SER A 559 0.76 16.76 -0.65
C SER A 559 2.28 16.93 -0.76
N ALA A 560 2.97 16.02 -1.45
CA ALA A 560 4.41 16.14 -1.72
C ALA A 560 4.73 17.36 -2.61
N MET A 561 3.94 17.60 -3.65
CA MET A 561 4.09 18.77 -4.52
C MET A 561 3.75 20.07 -3.77
N ALA A 562 2.61 20.11 -3.07
CA ALA A 562 2.19 21.29 -2.32
C ALA A 562 3.22 21.71 -1.26
N SER A 563 3.74 20.75 -0.49
CA SER A 563 4.79 21.01 0.50
C SER A 563 6.15 21.35 -0.13
N ALA A 564 6.51 20.73 -1.25
CA ALA A 564 7.70 21.10 -2.02
C ALA A 564 7.62 22.54 -2.54
N ALA A 565 6.45 22.99 -3.00
CA ALA A 565 6.24 24.38 -3.41
C ALA A 565 6.43 25.36 -2.24
N VAL A 566 5.84 25.09 -1.07
CA VAL A 566 6.07 25.90 0.14
C VAL A 566 7.56 25.93 0.51
N ASN A 567 8.24 24.78 0.48
CA ASN A 567 9.67 24.70 0.77
C ASN A 567 10.53 25.50 -0.21
N ALA A 568 10.13 25.55 -1.50
CA ALA A 568 10.82 26.35 -2.51
C ALA A 568 10.62 27.86 -2.28
N LEU A 569 9.41 28.29 -1.91
CA LEU A 569 9.13 29.68 -1.55
C LEU A 569 9.94 30.13 -0.32
N ALA A 570 10.10 29.23 0.65
CA ALA A 570 10.76 29.52 1.92
C ALA A 570 12.29 29.56 1.82
N GLY A 571 12.92 28.63 1.07
CA GLY A 571 14.38 28.47 1.05
C GLY A 571 14.99 28.15 -0.32
N GLY A 572 14.24 28.28 -1.42
CA GLY A 572 14.70 28.01 -2.77
C GLY A 572 15.17 26.57 -3.00
N LEU A 573 16.25 26.41 -3.78
CA LEU A 573 16.93 25.12 -4.01
C LEU A 573 17.99 24.79 -2.96
N GLY A 574 18.06 25.53 -1.85
CA GLY A 574 19.04 25.30 -0.78
C GLY A 574 19.14 23.82 -0.44
N THR A 575 20.33 23.25 -0.63
CA THR A 575 20.59 21.84 -0.40
C THR A 575 20.42 21.55 1.08
N ASN A 576 19.58 20.57 1.39
CA ASN A 576 19.53 19.97 2.71
C ASN A 576 20.91 19.34 3.02
N VAL A 577 21.78 20.10 3.68
CA VAL A 577 22.94 19.59 4.42
C VAL A 577 22.75 19.97 5.86
#